data_AF-A0A937BDZ5-F1
#
_entry.id   AF-A0A937BDZ5-F1
#
_cell.length_a   1.000
_cell.length_b   1.000
_cell.length_c   1.000
_cell.angle_alpha   90.00
_cell.angle_beta   90.00
_cell.angle_gamma   90.00
#
_symmetry.space_group_name_H-M   'P 1'
#
loop_
_entity.id
_entity.type
_entity.pdbx_description
1 polymer ?
#
loop_
_entity_poly.entity_id
_entity_poly.type
_entity_poly.pdbx_seq_one_letter_code
_entity_poly.pdbx_strand_id
1 'polypeptide(L)'
;MGYTSNNVTATTADNDYTDNDGSLVFAGTAGESHTITVNTTTDIKVELNETFTVALGAITGAPAGVTTAGSPQIGTILNDDAAVVAIAADISQAENITPQVFAVNLSNPVDVKVSVQFFNLRWNSDHLRTMIIQESTTRYHFTAGTTTIARR
;
A
#
# COMPACT_ATOMS: atom_id res chain seq x y z
N MET A 1 27.79 11.06 17.90
CA MET A 1 27.52 9.79 17.18
C MET A 1 26.45 10.07 16.15
N GLY A 2 26.70 9.80 14.87
CA GLY A 2 25.68 9.96 13.83
C GLY A 2 24.58 8.89 13.93
N TYR A 3 23.43 9.11 13.34
CA TYR A 3 22.42 8.08 13.05
C TYR A 3 21.76 8.37 11.71
N THR A 4 21.21 7.32 11.10
CA THR A 4 20.48 7.40 9.82
C THR A 4 19.23 6.55 9.84
N SER A 5 18.19 6.97 9.12
CA SER A 5 17.11 6.08 8.70
C SER A 5 17.32 5.63 7.25
N ASN A 6 16.95 4.39 6.92
CA ASN A 6 17.23 3.84 5.60
C ASN A 6 16.05 3.03 5.09
N ASN A 7 15.75 3.23 3.80
CA ASN A 7 14.70 2.53 3.08
C ASN A 7 14.93 1.01 3.14
N VAL A 8 13.86 0.24 3.27
CA VAL A 8 13.86 -1.21 2.99
C VAL A 8 12.71 -1.51 2.04
N THR A 9 11.53 -1.86 2.56
CA THR A 9 10.32 -1.95 1.75
C THR A 9 9.52 -0.66 1.83
N ALA A 10 9.47 -0.04 3.01
CA ALA A 10 9.04 1.35 3.14
C ALA A 10 10.14 2.24 2.55
N THR A 11 9.75 3.19 1.73
CA THR A 11 10.62 4.11 1.01
C THR A 11 10.14 5.56 1.11
N THR A 12 11.11 6.46 1.20
CA THR A 12 10.84 7.90 1.07
C THR A 12 10.35 8.32 -0.32
N ALA A 13 10.59 7.49 -1.34
CA ALA A 13 10.13 7.73 -2.71
C ALA A 13 8.64 7.46 -2.87
N ASP A 14 8.10 6.49 -2.13
CA ASP A 14 6.68 6.18 -2.05
C ASP A 14 5.98 6.92 -0.90
N ASN A 15 6.74 7.77 -0.20
CA ASN A 15 6.27 8.65 0.86
C ASN A 15 5.84 7.93 2.15
N ASP A 16 6.29 6.69 2.40
CA ASP A 16 5.86 5.88 3.56
C ASP A 16 6.34 6.47 4.89
N TYR A 17 7.50 7.14 4.87
CA TYR A 17 8.07 7.81 6.03
C TYR A 17 8.96 9.00 5.63
N THR A 18 9.20 9.88 6.59
CA THR A 18 10.17 10.99 6.45
C THR A 18 11.54 10.55 6.96
N ASP A 19 12.53 10.63 6.08
CA ASP A 19 13.92 10.37 6.44
C ASP A 19 14.39 11.27 7.59
N ASN A 20 15.07 10.69 8.57
CA ASN A 20 15.63 11.38 9.71
C ASN A 20 17.07 10.91 9.99
N ASP A 21 18.00 11.70 9.48
CA ASP A 21 19.43 11.56 9.70
C ASP A 21 19.94 12.67 10.61
N GLY A 22 20.85 12.33 11.52
CA GLY A 22 21.34 13.31 12.47
C GLY A 22 22.49 12.84 13.33
N SER A 23 22.62 13.48 14.50
CA SER A 23 23.62 13.09 15.49
C SER A 23 23.10 13.20 16.91
N LEU A 24 23.61 12.33 17.77
CA LEU A 24 23.40 12.32 19.21
C LEU A 24 24.70 12.71 19.92
N VAL A 25 24.56 13.51 20.98
CA VAL A 25 25.65 13.92 21.87
C VAL A 25 25.28 13.51 23.29
N PHE A 26 26.06 12.57 23.82
CA PHE A 26 25.96 12.11 25.20
C PHE A 26 26.93 12.93 26.05
N ALA A 27 26.49 13.40 27.22
CA ALA A 27 27.33 14.13 28.17
C ALA A 27 28.15 13.20 29.06
N GLY A 28 27.86 11.90 29.04
CA GLY A 28 28.65 10.86 29.72
C GLY A 28 28.19 10.58 31.16
N THR A 29 27.00 11.01 31.54
CA THR A 29 26.36 10.63 32.80
C THR A 29 25.68 9.26 32.69
N ALA A 30 25.68 8.52 33.79
CA ALA A 30 25.09 7.18 33.82
C ALA A 30 23.56 7.26 33.64
N GLY A 31 23.02 6.50 32.70
CA GLY A 31 21.57 6.44 32.44
C GLY A 31 21.05 7.48 31.45
N GLU A 32 21.93 8.19 30.74
CA GLU A 32 21.52 9.07 29.63
C GLU A 32 20.73 8.32 28.55
N SER A 33 19.71 8.99 28.02
CA SER A 33 18.88 8.47 26.95
C SER A 33 18.57 9.57 25.94
N HIS A 34 18.50 9.17 24.68
CA HIS A 34 18.05 10.00 23.58
C HIS A 34 17.04 9.22 22.74
N THR A 35 16.13 9.95 22.10
CA THR A 35 15.15 9.40 21.18
C THR A 35 15.51 9.79 19.75
N ILE A 36 15.43 8.83 18.83
CA ILE A 36 15.39 9.08 17.40
C ILE A 36 13.94 8.87 16.96
N THR A 37 13.32 9.89 16.41
CA THR A 37 11.92 9.82 15.95
C THR A 37 11.90 9.79 14.43
N VAL A 38 11.32 8.75 13.85
CA VAL A 38 11.04 8.67 12.41
C VAL A 38 9.53 8.74 12.25
N ASN A 39 9.05 9.73 11.50
CA ASN A 39 7.61 9.93 11.29
C ASN A 39 7.16 9.12 10.07
N THR A 40 6.09 8.35 10.22
CA THR A 40 5.39 7.73 9.07
C THR A 40 4.50 8.76 8.39
N THR A 41 4.13 8.51 7.14
CA THR A 41 3.11 9.29 6.44
C THR A 41 1.84 8.45 6.30
N THR A 42 0.70 9.12 6.24
CA THR A 42 -0.60 8.48 6.00
C THR A 42 -1.03 8.76 4.57
N ASP A 43 -1.57 7.74 3.91
CA ASP A 43 -2.34 7.91 2.69
C ASP A 43 -3.56 6.98 2.67
N ILE A 44 -4.04 6.58 1.49
CA ILE A 44 -5.21 5.70 1.30
C ILE A 44 -4.88 4.48 0.43
N LYS A 45 -3.61 4.31 0.03
CA LYS A 45 -3.14 3.27 -0.87
C LYS A 45 -3.01 1.98 -0.08
N VAL A 46 -3.59 0.91 -0.61
CA VAL A 46 -3.48 -0.40 0.04
C VAL A 46 -2.13 -1.02 -0.31
N GLU A 47 -1.34 -1.24 0.72
CA GLU A 47 0.00 -1.79 0.66
C GLU A 47 0.13 -3.05 1.53
N LEU A 48 1.29 -3.70 1.46
CA LEU A 48 1.67 -4.66 2.50
C LEU A 48 2.18 -3.90 3.73
N ASN A 49 2.37 -4.61 4.85
CA ASN A 49 3.15 -4.04 5.93
C ASN A 49 4.60 -3.87 5.46
N GLU A 50 5.18 -2.72 5.81
CA GLU A 50 6.47 -2.32 5.29
C GLU A 50 7.48 -2.04 6.39
N THR A 51 8.75 -1.97 6.01
CA THR A 51 9.86 -1.79 6.96
C THR A 51 10.84 -0.74 6.48
N PHE A 52 11.43 -0.05 7.45
CA PHE A 52 12.62 0.78 7.31
C PHE A 52 13.60 0.44 8.44
N THR A 53 14.83 0.92 8.37
CA THR A 53 15.82 0.72 9.44
C THR A 53 16.35 2.02 10.02
N VAL A 54 16.74 1.99 11.30
CA VAL A 54 17.51 3.06 11.94
C VAL A 54 18.87 2.49 12.34
N ALA A 55 19.95 3.12 11.90
CA ALA A 55 21.32 2.70 12.15
C ALA A 55 22.11 3.80 12.86
N LEU A 56 22.84 3.42 13.91
CA LEU A 56 23.86 4.24 14.55
C LEU A 56 25.13 4.25 13.70
N GLY A 57 25.71 5.43 13.54
CA GLY A 57 27.02 5.63 12.92
C GLY A 57 28.18 5.48 13.91
N ALA A 58 29.37 5.85 13.46
CA ALA A 58 30.58 5.77 14.29
C ALA A 58 30.49 6.66 15.54
N ILE A 59 31.04 6.15 16.64
CA ILE A 59 31.29 6.94 17.86
C ILE A 59 32.53 7.81 17.62
N THR A 60 32.44 9.08 18.01
CA THR A 60 33.51 10.06 17.89
C THR A 60 33.74 10.75 19.24
N GLY A 61 34.99 10.94 19.66
CA GLY A 61 35.33 11.68 20.87
C GLY A 61 35.10 10.93 22.20
N ALA A 62 34.94 9.60 22.16
CA ALA A 62 34.78 8.78 23.35
C ALA A 62 36.10 8.06 23.75
N PRO A 63 36.31 7.75 25.04
CA PRO A 63 37.41 6.88 25.48
C PRO A 63 37.33 5.48 24.87
N ALA A 64 38.45 4.75 24.90
CA ALA A 64 38.49 3.35 24.52
C ALA A 64 37.52 2.52 25.40
N GLY A 65 36.78 1.62 24.77
CA GLY A 65 35.81 0.74 25.43
C GLY A 65 34.34 1.17 25.30
N VAL A 66 34.04 2.35 24.73
CA VAL A 66 32.66 2.72 24.38
C VAL A 66 32.29 2.09 23.03
N THR A 67 31.23 1.30 23.00
CA THR A 67 30.77 0.56 21.81
C THR A 67 29.29 0.76 21.57
N THR A 68 28.87 0.67 20.30
CA THR A 68 27.46 0.57 19.91
C THR A 68 26.99 -0.88 19.94
N ALA A 69 25.72 -1.11 20.22
CA ALA A 69 25.07 -2.41 20.09
C ALA A 69 23.64 -2.22 19.56
N GLY A 70 23.04 -3.28 19.00
CA GLY A 70 21.65 -3.26 18.54
C GLY A 70 21.38 -2.25 17.41
N SER A 71 22.30 -2.15 16.45
CA SER A 71 22.18 -1.29 15.27
C SER A 71 22.57 -2.09 14.02
N PRO A 72 21.76 -2.08 12.94
CA PRO A 72 20.49 -1.36 12.80
C PRO A 72 19.33 -2.00 13.59
N GLN A 73 18.26 -1.23 13.79
CA GLN A 73 16.94 -1.72 14.23
C GLN A 73 15.91 -1.55 13.11
N ILE A 74 14.88 -2.39 13.11
CA ILE A 74 13.79 -2.35 12.13
C ILE A 74 12.58 -1.61 12.73
N GLY A 75 12.08 -0.62 11.99
CA GLY A 75 10.73 -0.07 12.18
C GLY A 75 9.77 -0.72 11.20
N THR A 76 8.54 -1.00 11.63
CA THR A 76 7.48 -1.58 10.79
C THR A 76 6.30 -0.63 10.71
N ILE A 77 5.88 -0.31 9.50
CA ILE A 77 4.66 0.43 9.17
C ILE A 77 3.59 -0.61 8.86
N LEU A 78 2.50 -0.60 9.63
CA LEU A 78 1.38 -1.51 9.43
C LEU A 78 0.34 -0.81 8.56
N ASN A 79 0.03 -1.40 7.40
CA ASN A 79 -1.01 -0.89 6.53
C ASN A 79 -2.39 -1.11 7.18
N ASP A 80 -3.16 -0.03 7.35
CA ASP A 80 -4.55 -0.05 7.82
C ASP A 80 -5.57 0.29 6.73
N ASP A 81 -5.12 0.47 5.49
CA ASP A 81 -5.97 0.74 4.33
C ASP A 81 -6.62 -0.50 3.71
N ALA A 82 -7.78 -0.29 3.10
CA ALA A 82 -8.54 -1.31 2.37
C ALA A 82 -9.19 -0.75 1.11
N ALA A 83 -9.47 -1.62 0.12
CA ALA A 83 -10.13 -1.25 -1.12
C ALA A 83 -11.28 -2.19 -1.47
N VAL A 84 -12.32 -1.65 -2.11
CA VAL A 84 -13.48 -2.39 -2.62
C VAL A 84 -13.59 -2.21 -4.13
N VAL A 85 -13.80 -3.31 -4.85
CA VAL A 85 -14.21 -3.28 -6.26
C VAL A 85 -15.73 -3.28 -6.33
N ALA A 86 -16.31 -2.31 -7.01
CA ALA A 86 -17.76 -2.22 -7.19
C ALA A 86 -18.17 -1.78 -8.60
N ILE A 87 -19.31 -2.27 -9.07
CA ILE A 87 -20.05 -1.63 -10.16
C ILE A 87 -20.69 -0.37 -9.58
N ALA A 88 -20.48 0.78 -10.22
CA ALA A 88 -20.77 2.08 -9.62
C ALA A 88 -22.27 2.31 -9.36
N ALA A 89 -23.13 1.93 -10.31
CA ALA A 89 -24.58 2.07 -10.22
C ALA A 89 -25.28 1.26 -11.32
N ASP A 90 -26.58 1.09 -11.16
CA ASP A 90 -27.48 0.81 -12.27
C ASP A 90 -27.43 1.97 -13.29
N ILE A 91 -27.61 1.65 -14.58
CA ILE A 91 -27.66 2.64 -15.65
C ILE A 91 -28.96 2.47 -16.46
N SER A 92 -29.40 3.55 -17.08
CA SER A 92 -30.47 3.54 -18.07
C SER A 92 -30.06 4.39 -19.27
N GLN A 93 -30.47 3.97 -20.45
CA GLN A 93 -30.12 4.61 -21.72
C GLN A 93 -31.25 4.39 -22.73
N ALA A 94 -31.46 5.35 -23.64
CA ALA A 94 -32.40 5.19 -24.74
C ALA A 94 -31.95 4.08 -25.69
N GLU A 95 -32.90 3.33 -26.26
CA GLU A 95 -32.63 2.13 -27.07
C GLU A 95 -31.76 2.39 -28.31
N ASN A 96 -31.71 3.64 -28.78
CA ASN A 96 -30.90 4.04 -29.95
C ASN A 96 -29.47 4.47 -29.60
N ILE A 97 -29.04 4.36 -28.34
CA ILE A 97 -27.66 4.68 -27.94
C ILE A 97 -26.99 3.41 -27.45
N THR A 98 -25.86 3.08 -28.07
CA THR A 98 -25.07 1.88 -27.80
C THR A 98 -23.58 2.20 -27.85
N PRO A 99 -22.73 1.59 -26.99
CA PRO A 99 -23.07 0.62 -25.94
C PRO A 99 -23.53 1.27 -24.63
N GLN A 100 -24.28 0.50 -23.82
CA GLN A 100 -24.50 0.79 -22.41
C GLN A 100 -23.22 0.43 -21.63
N VAL A 101 -22.62 1.41 -20.95
CA VAL A 101 -21.33 1.25 -20.27
C VAL A 101 -21.53 1.30 -18.76
N PHE A 102 -21.26 0.18 -18.09
CA PHE A 102 -21.18 0.12 -16.63
C PHE A 102 -19.77 0.52 -16.18
N ALA A 103 -19.70 1.50 -15.27
CA ALA A 103 -18.45 1.85 -14.61
C ALA A 103 -18.14 0.85 -13.49
N VAL A 104 -16.88 0.43 -13.40
CA VAL A 104 -16.36 -0.37 -12.31
C VAL A 104 -15.23 0.41 -11.68
N ASN A 105 -15.32 0.60 -10.36
CA ASN A 105 -14.38 1.40 -9.60
C ASN A 105 -13.67 0.52 -8.58
N LEU A 106 -12.41 0.85 -8.31
CA LEU A 106 -11.68 0.42 -7.12
C LEU A 106 -11.64 1.62 -6.17
N SER A 107 -12.11 1.45 -4.93
CA SER A 107 -12.32 2.59 -4.02
C SER A 107 -11.05 3.35 -3.66
N ASN A 108 -9.91 2.65 -3.64
CA ASN A 108 -8.60 3.16 -3.25
C ASN A 108 -7.50 2.56 -4.15
N PRO A 109 -6.38 3.26 -4.38
CA PRO A 109 -5.24 2.67 -5.09
C PRO A 109 -4.70 1.47 -4.31
N VAL A 110 -4.11 0.52 -5.03
CA VAL A 110 -3.48 -0.68 -4.45
C VAL A 110 -2.10 -0.79 -5.09
N ASP A 111 -1.07 -1.07 -4.31
CA ASP A 111 0.32 -1.12 -4.80
C ASP A 111 0.59 -2.31 -5.75
N VAL A 112 -0.29 -3.30 -5.72
CA VAL A 112 -0.30 -4.41 -6.68
C VAL A 112 -1.48 -4.34 -7.64
N LYS A 113 -1.26 -4.91 -8.82
CA LYS A 113 -2.30 -5.08 -9.83
C LYS A 113 -3.46 -5.94 -9.31
N VAL A 114 -4.68 -5.40 -9.35
CA VAL A 114 -5.92 -6.13 -9.02
C VAL A 114 -6.56 -6.70 -10.28
N SER A 115 -6.96 -7.98 -10.25
CA SER A 115 -7.65 -8.66 -11.36
C SER A 115 -9.07 -9.05 -10.97
N VAL A 116 -10.04 -8.71 -11.82
CA VAL A 116 -11.46 -8.96 -11.56
C VAL A 116 -12.04 -9.75 -12.73
N GLN A 117 -12.78 -10.80 -12.40
CA GLN A 117 -13.45 -11.67 -13.35
C GLN A 117 -14.94 -11.35 -13.38
N PHE A 118 -15.46 -11.05 -14.57
CA PHE A 118 -16.87 -10.74 -14.81
C PHE A 118 -17.54 -11.89 -15.52
N PHE A 119 -18.78 -12.14 -15.15
CA PHE A 119 -19.62 -13.18 -15.73
C PHE A 119 -20.87 -12.56 -16.33
N ASN A 120 -21.16 -12.89 -17.58
CA ASN A 120 -22.47 -12.63 -18.13
C ASN A 120 -23.36 -13.83 -17.81
N LEU A 121 -24.51 -13.56 -17.25
CA LEU A 121 -25.50 -14.58 -16.90
C LEU A 121 -26.67 -14.42 -17.86
N ARG A 122 -27.10 -15.52 -18.49
CA ARG A 122 -28.41 -15.57 -19.15
C ARG A 122 -29.39 -16.25 -18.23
N TRP A 123 -30.63 -15.80 -18.33
CA TRP A 123 -31.74 -16.55 -17.79
C TRP A 123 -32.17 -17.59 -18.82
N ASN A 124 -32.17 -18.87 -18.42
CA ASN A 124 -32.72 -19.94 -19.24
C ASN A 124 -34.07 -20.35 -18.69
N SER A 125 -35.12 -20.09 -19.46
CA SER A 125 -36.43 -20.69 -19.25
C SER A 125 -36.70 -21.67 -20.36
N ASP A 126 -36.70 -22.94 -20.00
CA ASP A 126 -37.50 -23.94 -20.71
C ASP A 126 -38.73 -24.25 -19.85
N HIS A 127 -39.77 -24.83 -20.44
CA HIS A 127 -41.13 -24.92 -19.92
C HIS A 127 -41.32 -25.55 -18.54
N LEU A 128 -40.26 -25.99 -17.83
CA LEU A 128 -40.35 -26.63 -16.52
C LEU A 128 -39.26 -26.23 -15.50
N ARG A 129 -38.26 -25.40 -15.83
CA ARG A 129 -37.22 -24.93 -14.88
C ARG A 129 -36.67 -23.55 -15.23
N THR A 130 -36.40 -22.75 -14.21
CA THR A 130 -35.67 -21.48 -14.30
C THR A 130 -34.24 -21.73 -13.82
N MET A 131 -33.25 -21.51 -14.69
CA MET A 131 -31.85 -21.67 -14.34
C MET A 131 -31.04 -20.49 -14.88
N ILE A 132 -30.17 -19.95 -14.02
CA ILE A 132 -29.17 -18.97 -14.43
C ILE A 132 -27.98 -19.73 -15.00
N ILE A 133 -27.60 -19.44 -16.25
CA ILE A 133 -26.45 -20.05 -16.90
C ILE A 133 -25.41 -18.97 -17.18
N GLN A 134 -24.16 -19.24 -16.81
CA GLN A 134 -23.03 -18.39 -17.17
C GLN A 134 -22.69 -18.56 -18.65
N GLU A 135 -22.64 -17.44 -19.37
CA GLU A 135 -22.41 -17.36 -20.81
C GLU A 135 -20.94 -17.19 -21.17
N SER A 136 -20.29 -16.25 -20.49
CA SER A 136 -18.93 -15.83 -20.81
C SER A 136 -18.23 -15.30 -19.58
N THR A 137 -16.91 -15.23 -19.69
CA THR A 137 -16.02 -14.69 -18.68
C THR A 137 -15.12 -13.65 -19.33
N THR A 138 -14.99 -12.49 -18.72
CA THR A 138 -14.00 -11.48 -19.11
C THR A 138 -13.18 -11.08 -17.89
N ARG A 139 -11.86 -10.90 -18.07
CA ARG A 139 -10.97 -10.44 -17.00
C ARG A 139 -10.53 -9.00 -17.27
N TYR A 140 -10.70 -8.14 -16.28
CA TYR A 140 -10.17 -6.78 -16.28
C TYR A 140 -9.13 -6.60 -15.19
N HIS A 141 -8.30 -5.58 -15.37
CA HIS A 141 -7.22 -5.26 -14.45
C HIS A 141 -7.24 -3.79 -14.05
N PHE A 142 -7.04 -3.53 -12.76
CA PHE A 142 -6.60 -2.23 -12.27
C PHE A 142 -5.08 -2.22 -12.27
N THR A 143 -4.48 -1.17 -12.83
CA THR A 143 -3.03 -0.98 -12.74
C THR A 143 -2.68 -0.59 -11.30
N ALA A 144 -1.52 -1.02 -10.82
CA ALA A 144 -1.00 -0.59 -9.52
C ALA A 144 -1.03 0.94 -9.40
N GLY A 145 -1.41 1.44 -8.23
CA GLY A 145 -1.55 2.88 -7.96
C GLY A 145 -2.74 3.57 -8.64
N THR A 146 -3.64 2.84 -9.31
CA THR A 146 -4.79 3.43 -10.02
C THR A 146 -6.13 2.87 -9.55
N THR A 147 -7.18 3.69 -9.64
CA THR A 147 -8.55 3.31 -9.30
C THR A 147 -9.44 3.04 -10.51
N THR A 148 -8.89 3.14 -11.73
CA THR A 148 -9.62 2.95 -12.99
C THR A 148 -9.11 1.74 -13.77
N ILE A 149 -10.03 1.06 -14.45
CA ILE A 149 -9.70 -0.11 -15.27
C ILE A 149 -8.98 0.33 -16.54
N ALA A 150 -7.79 -0.21 -16.79
CA ALA A 150 -7.16 -0.12 -18.09
C ALA A 150 -7.83 -1.10 -19.07
N ARG A 151 -8.41 -0.60 -20.16
CA ARG A 151 -8.83 -1.45 -21.28
C ARG A 151 -7.57 -1.97 -21.98
N ARG A 152 -7.44 -3.29 -22.12
CA ARG A 152 -6.54 -3.89 -23.11
C ARG A 152 -7.26 -3.96 -24.45
#